data_AF-A0A9W6GFU1-F1
#
_entry.id   AF-A0A9W6GFU1-F1
#
_cell.length_a   1.000
_cell.length_b   1.000
_cell.length_c   1.000
_cell.angle_alpha   90.00
_cell.angle_beta   90.00
_cell.angle_gamma   90.00
#
_symmetry.space_group_name_H-M   'P 1'
#
loop_
_entity.id
_entity.type
_entity.pdbx_description
1 polymer ?
#
loop_
_entity_poly.entity_id
_entity_poly.type
_entity_poly.pdbx_seq_one_letter_code
_entity_poly.pdbx_strand_id
1 'polypeptide(L)'
;MNRLFDVIDNFTTVNNSTFSKGSVEFSDIDSADLVIDTLYRSGKSNNSIKDEPISRMLNCGNRGGLRYRGSIKKSISGVEYIVLYSNLNEAYRPDYFITPASLFMYYGDNKRGRNILDTLKKGNMVLKGCFDALYEGKREHIPPIFIFIRGESGRGVVFKGVAVPGASGLNINNALVKVEMIHEGEAALNYKATFTILDIRSVSRRWVDDVLSGNIMTENTPETFKLWREKGVYTPLKP
;
A
#
# COMPACT_ATOMS: atom_id res chain seq x y z
N MET A 1 8.65 5.80 29.51
CA MET A 1 7.70 6.02 28.40
C MET A 1 8.47 5.92 27.07
N ASN A 2 9.04 4.74 26.76
CA ASN A 2 9.74 4.46 25.49
C ASN A 2 9.95 2.95 25.22
N ARG A 3 9.18 2.06 25.87
CA ARG A 3 9.35 0.62 25.68
C ARG A 3 8.84 0.09 24.34
N LEU A 4 8.03 0.86 23.59
CA LEU A 4 7.53 0.40 22.29
C LEU A 4 8.60 0.49 21.19
N PHE A 5 9.51 1.47 21.26
CA PHE A 5 10.58 1.63 20.26
C PHE A 5 11.71 0.61 20.47
N ASP A 6 12.11 0.35 21.72
CA ASP A 6 13.16 -0.65 22.04
C ASP A 6 12.70 -2.11 21.82
N VAL A 7 11.39 -2.36 21.74
CA VAL A 7 10.80 -3.68 21.47
C VAL A 7 10.71 -3.97 19.97
N ILE A 8 10.65 -2.94 19.11
CA ILE A 8 10.58 -3.13 17.65
C ILE A 8 11.91 -3.67 17.09
N ASP A 9 13.05 -3.29 17.65
CA ASP A 9 14.36 -3.78 17.20
C ASP A 9 14.66 -5.23 17.64
N ASN A 10 13.94 -5.77 18.63
CA ASN A 10 14.22 -7.10 19.21
C ASN A 10 13.18 -8.19 18.89
N PHE A 11 12.06 -7.86 18.23
CA PHE A 11 11.00 -8.83 17.88
C PHE A 11 10.48 -8.72 16.45
N THR A 12 11.27 -8.18 15.52
CA THR A 12 10.95 -8.31 14.10
C THR A 12 11.21 -9.74 13.63
N THR A 13 10.23 -10.62 13.82
CA THR A 13 9.99 -11.65 12.81
C THR A 13 9.58 -10.91 11.54
N VAL A 14 10.57 -10.43 10.78
CA VAL A 14 10.38 -9.87 9.43
C VAL A 14 9.92 -11.03 8.57
N ASN A 15 8.60 -11.20 8.49
CA ASN A 15 8.03 -12.29 7.71
C ASN A 15 7.87 -11.80 6.28
N ASN A 16 8.95 -11.87 5.49
CA ASN A 16 8.96 -11.58 4.05
C ASN A 16 8.35 -12.72 3.21
N SER A 17 7.46 -13.49 3.83
CA SER A 17 6.78 -14.60 3.20
C SER A 17 5.96 -14.13 2.01
N THR A 18 6.28 -14.69 0.84
CA THR A 18 5.46 -14.61 -0.38
C THR A 18 4.43 -15.73 -0.44
N PHE A 19 4.25 -16.52 0.64
CA PHE A 19 3.33 -17.65 0.67
C PHE A 19 1.90 -17.18 0.37
N SER A 20 1.29 -17.84 -0.61
CA SER A 20 -0.11 -17.63 -0.95
C SER A 20 -1.00 -18.75 -0.43
N LYS A 21 -2.20 -18.42 0.04
CA LYS A 21 -3.24 -19.37 0.49
C LYS A 21 -4.06 -19.96 -0.68
N GLY A 22 -3.89 -19.42 -1.89
CA GLY A 22 -4.54 -19.86 -3.12
C GLY A 22 -4.07 -19.01 -4.30
N SER A 23 -4.61 -19.27 -5.50
CA SER A 23 -4.29 -18.46 -6.69
C SER A 23 -5.51 -18.19 -7.57
N VAL A 24 -5.47 -17.05 -8.25
CA VAL A 24 -6.41 -16.65 -9.30
C VAL A 24 -5.63 -16.57 -10.62
N GLU A 25 -6.14 -17.23 -11.65
CA GLU A 25 -5.56 -17.19 -12.99
C GLU A 25 -5.77 -15.82 -13.63
N PHE A 26 -4.85 -15.42 -14.51
CA PHE A 26 -4.90 -14.10 -15.13
C PHE A 26 -6.21 -13.85 -15.90
N SER A 27 -6.80 -14.89 -16.50
CA SER A 27 -8.08 -14.81 -17.21
C SER A 27 -9.24 -14.37 -16.34
N ASP A 28 -9.19 -14.66 -15.04
CA ASP A 28 -10.33 -14.56 -14.13
C ASP A 28 -10.29 -13.29 -13.27
N ILE A 29 -9.21 -12.51 -13.38
CA ILE A 29 -8.95 -11.29 -12.61
C ILE A 29 -10.10 -10.29 -12.66
N ASP A 30 -10.74 -10.14 -13.82
CA ASP A 30 -11.77 -9.11 -14.02
C ASP A 30 -13.05 -9.41 -13.24
N SER A 31 -13.24 -10.64 -12.79
CA SER A 31 -14.38 -11.07 -11.96
C SER A 31 -13.99 -11.39 -10.51
N ALA A 32 -12.70 -11.35 -10.18
CA ALA A 32 -12.20 -11.86 -8.92
C ALA A 32 -12.34 -10.86 -7.77
N ASP A 33 -12.69 -11.40 -6.61
CA ASP A 33 -12.47 -10.74 -5.33
C ASP A 33 -10.98 -10.59 -5.04
N LEU A 34 -10.64 -9.64 -4.17
CA LEU A 34 -9.31 -9.41 -3.64
C LEU A 34 -9.17 -10.05 -2.26
N VAL A 35 -8.57 -11.24 -2.20
CA VAL A 35 -8.46 -12.07 -0.99
C VAL A 35 -7.05 -12.04 -0.43
N ILE A 36 -6.92 -11.79 0.88
CA ILE A 36 -5.64 -11.74 1.58
C ILE A 36 -4.82 -13.00 1.29
N ASP A 37 -3.53 -12.80 1.04
CA ASP A 37 -2.55 -13.84 0.73
C ASP A 37 -2.90 -14.66 -0.52
N THR A 38 -3.71 -14.16 -1.45
CA THR A 38 -3.99 -14.86 -2.71
C THR A 38 -3.04 -14.39 -3.82
N LEU A 39 -2.47 -15.33 -4.58
CA LEU A 39 -1.63 -15.07 -5.74
C LEU A 39 -2.49 -14.78 -6.97
N TYR A 40 -2.40 -13.57 -7.51
CA TYR A 40 -2.98 -13.20 -8.80
C TYR A 40 -1.90 -13.37 -9.87
N ARG A 41 -2.06 -14.38 -10.73
CA ARG A 41 -1.04 -14.76 -11.70
C ARG A 41 -0.92 -13.71 -12.80
N SER A 42 0.28 -13.58 -13.36
CA SER A 42 0.48 -12.83 -14.60
C SER A 42 -0.03 -13.61 -15.79
N GLY A 43 -0.39 -12.88 -16.85
CA GLY A 43 -0.67 -13.50 -18.15
C GLY A 43 0.54 -14.21 -18.74
N LYS A 44 0.30 -15.03 -19.75
CA LYS A 44 1.30 -15.88 -20.42
C LYS A 44 1.67 -15.35 -21.82
N SER A 45 1.31 -14.11 -22.14
CA SER A 45 1.62 -13.55 -23.45
C SER A 45 3.11 -13.20 -23.55
N ASN A 46 3.60 -12.96 -24.77
CA ASN A 46 4.96 -12.43 -24.97
C ASN A 46 5.06 -10.93 -24.61
N ASN A 47 3.97 -10.29 -24.16
CA ASN A 47 3.92 -8.89 -23.76
C ASN A 47 3.76 -8.75 -22.24
N SER A 48 4.90 -8.84 -21.54
CA SER A 48 4.97 -8.76 -20.09
C SER A 48 4.29 -7.55 -19.45
N ILE A 49 4.07 -6.46 -20.18
CA ILE A 49 3.40 -5.26 -19.64
C ILE A 49 1.88 -5.47 -19.56
N LYS A 50 1.29 -6.10 -20.58
CA LYS A 50 -0.16 -6.39 -20.62
C LYS A 50 -0.55 -7.52 -19.68
N ASP A 51 0.41 -8.38 -19.34
CA ASP A 51 0.24 -9.52 -18.45
C ASP A 51 0.32 -9.18 -16.95
N GLU A 52 0.38 -7.89 -16.61
CA GLU A 52 0.53 -7.45 -15.22
C GLU A 52 -0.84 -7.37 -14.50
N PRO A 53 -1.04 -8.14 -13.41
CA PRO A 53 -2.36 -8.34 -12.82
C PRO A 53 -2.95 -7.09 -12.14
N ILE A 54 -2.12 -6.25 -11.51
CA ILE A 54 -2.60 -5.06 -10.77
C ILE A 54 -3.26 -4.07 -11.73
N SER A 55 -2.59 -3.73 -12.83
CA SER A 55 -3.11 -2.76 -13.80
C SER A 55 -4.36 -3.25 -14.52
N ARG A 56 -4.49 -4.57 -14.74
CA ARG A 56 -5.73 -5.18 -15.24
C ARG A 56 -6.87 -5.04 -14.22
N MET A 57 -6.61 -5.39 -12.96
CA MET A 57 -7.63 -5.41 -11.91
C MET A 57 -8.07 -4.03 -11.42
N LEU A 58 -7.12 -3.10 -11.34
CA LEU A 58 -7.25 -1.81 -10.69
C LEU A 58 -6.97 -0.65 -11.63
N ASN A 59 -7.02 -0.82 -12.95
CA ASN A 59 -6.89 0.24 -13.97
C ASN A 59 -5.90 1.37 -13.61
N CYS A 60 -4.71 1.01 -13.14
CA CYS A 60 -3.66 1.94 -12.72
C CYS A 60 -2.36 1.66 -13.49
N GLY A 61 -1.31 2.44 -13.23
CA GLY A 61 0.00 2.19 -13.86
C GLY A 61 0.48 0.75 -13.65
N ASN A 62 1.12 0.16 -14.65
CA ASN A 62 1.62 -1.23 -14.62
C ASN A 62 3.07 -1.36 -14.11
N ARG A 63 3.65 -0.26 -13.60
CA ARG A 63 5.04 -0.15 -13.12
C ARG A 63 5.15 0.82 -11.96
N GLY A 64 6.18 0.62 -11.14
CA GLY A 64 6.46 1.43 -9.95
C GLY A 64 5.97 0.75 -8.67
N GLY A 65 6.57 1.16 -7.55
CA GLY A 65 6.14 0.74 -6.22
C GLY A 65 4.82 1.38 -5.85
N LEU A 66 4.80 2.71 -5.69
CA LEU A 66 3.58 3.46 -5.48
C LEU A 66 2.94 3.79 -6.83
N ARG A 67 1.71 3.34 -7.01
CA ARG A 67 0.86 3.64 -8.17
C ARG A 67 -0.44 4.26 -7.65
N TYR A 68 -1.11 5.02 -8.48
CA TYR A 68 -2.43 5.58 -8.16
C TYR A 68 -3.22 5.80 -9.44
N ARG A 69 -4.54 5.95 -9.31
CA ARG A 69 -5.41 6.48 -10.35
C ARG A 69 -5.90 7.88 -9.98
N GLY A 70 -6.22 8.66 -11.00
CA GLY A 70 -6.61 10.06 -10.87
C GLY A 70 -5.41 10.97 -11.14
N SER A 71 -5.39 12.15 -10.52
CA SER A 71 -4.34 13.15 -10.74
C SER A 71 -3.77 13.67 -9.43
N ILE A 72 -2.45 13.78 -9.39
CA ILE A 72 -1.73 14.49 -8.33
C ILE A 72 -1.25 15.83 -8.92
N LYS A 73 -1.84 16.93 -8.42
CA LYS A 73 -1.38 18.29 -8.74
C LYS A 73 -0.58 18.82 -7.56
N LYS A 74 -1.22 19.63 -6.70
CA LYS A 74 -0.63 20.14 -5.44
C LYS A 74 -1.12 19.39 -4.20
N SER A 75 -2.15 18.56 -4.32
CA SER A 75 -2.73 17.77 -3.22
C SER A 75 -3.28 16.43 -3.71
N ILE A 76 -3.58 15.53 -2.76
CA ILE A 76 -4.13 14.19 -3.03
C ILE A 76 -5.63 14.17 -3.35
N SER A 77 -6.31 15.32 -3.35
CA SER A 77 -7.77 15.40 -3.58
C SER A 77 -8.25 14.80 -4.91
N GLY A 78 -7.39 14.79 -5.93
CA GLY A 78 -7.68 14.18 -7.23
C GLY A 78 -7.26 12.71 -7.35
N VAL A 79 -6.78 12.09 -6.27
CA VAL A 79 -6.36 10.68 -6.24
C VAL A 79 -7.54 9.82 -5.81
N GLU A 80 -7.94 8.88 -6.66
CA GLU A 80 -9.12 8.04 -6.44
C GLU A 80 -8.81 6.81 -5.55
N TYR A 81 -7.65 6.20 -5.77
CA TYR A 81 -7.09 5.10 -4.97
C TYR A 81 -5.59 4.96 -5.22
N ILE A 82 -4.94 4.28 -4.28
CA ILE A 82 -3.49 4.07 -4.25
C ILE A 82 -3.22 2.56 -4.24
N VAL A 83 -2.16 2.16 -4.94
CA VAL A 83 -1.58 0.83 -4.84
C VAL A 83 -0.15 0.94 -4.35
N LEU A 84 0.17 0.24 -3.27
CA LEU A 84 1.52 0.04 -2.80
C LEU A 84 1.98 -1.35 -3.24
N TYR A 85 2.92 -1.38 -4.17
CA TYR A 85 3.61 -2.58 -4.59
C TYR A 85 5.02 -2.62 -3.99
N SER A 86 5.39 -3.77 -3.42
CA SER A 86 6.75 -4.05 -2.97
C SER A 86 7.25 -5.41 -3.46
N ASN A 87 8.55 -5.52 -3.72
CA ASN A 87 9.20 -6.81 -3.95
C ASN A 87 9.85 -7.40 -2.70
N LEU A 88 9.79 -6.68 -1.55
CA LEU A 88 10.38 -7.06 -0.26
C LEU A 88 11.87 -7.44 -0.29
N ASN A 89 12.59 -7.11 -1.37
CA ASN A 89 13.96 -7.58 -1.60
C ASN A 89 14.89 -6.45 -2.08
N GLU A 90 14.48 -5.20 -1.92
CA GLU A 90 15.33 -4.05 -2.22
C GLU A 90 16.11 -3.65 -0.96
N ALA A 91 17.41 -3.98 -0.92
CA ALA A 91 18.25 -3.70 0.24
C ALA A 91 18.29 -2.22 0.66
N TYR A 92 18.30 -1.30 -0.31
CA TYR A 92 18.29 0.14 -0.05
C TYR A 92 16.90 0.69 0.31
N ARG A 93 15.86 -0.11 0.10
CA ARG A 93 14.45 0.23 0.36
C ARG A 93 13.77 -0.96 1.04
N PRO A 94 14.09 -1.20 2.33
CA PRO A 94 13.70 -2.42 3.01
C PRO A 94 12.26 -2.32 3.50
N ASP A 95 11.28 -2.34 2.59
CA ASP A 95 9.86 -2.44 2.96
C ASP A 95 9.63 -3.73 3.77
N TYR A 96 8.80 -3.70 4.80
CA TYR A 96 8.60 -4.84 5.70
C TYR A 96 7.24 -4.84 6.39
N PHE A 97 6.84 -6.01 6.90
CA PHE A 97 5.66 -6.18 7.73
C PHE A 97 6.04 -6.38 9.21
N ILE A 98 5.28 -5.78 10.12
CA ILE A 98 5.25 -6.15 11.55
C ILE A 98 3.97 -6.96 11.73
N THR A 99 4.08 -8.27 11.52
CA THR A 99 2.94 -9.20 11.49
C THR A 99 2.09 -9.17 12.77
N PRO A 100 2.65 -9.17 13.99
CA PRO A 100 1.82 -9.16 15.21
C PRO A 100 0.94 -7.92 15.36
N ALA A 101 1.33 -6.81 14.73
CA ALA A 101 0.60 -5.53 14.77
C ALA A 101 -0.15 -5.23 13.46
N SER A 102 -0.06 -6.12 12.45
CA SER A 102 -0.58 -5.91 11.10
C SER A 102 -0.21 -4.56 10.51
N LEU A 103 1.06 -4.19 10.65
CA LEU A 103 1.62 -2.99 10.07
C LEU A 103 2.46 -3.30 8.84
N PHE A 104 2.43 -2.39 7.88
CA PHE A 104 3.31 -2.37 6.73
C PHE A 104 4.13 -1.08 6.73
N MET A 105 5.45 -1.22 6.74
CA MET A 105 6.39 -0.11 6.64
C MET A 105 6.83 -0.02 5.19
N TYR A 106 6.56 1.13 4.59
CA TYR A 106 6.79 1.38 3.18
C TYR A 106 7.68 2.60 2.99
N TYR A 107 8.68 2.47 2.14
CA TYR A 107 9.60 3.55 1.83
C TYR A 107 9.23 4.22 0.50
N GLY A 108 9.40 5.54 0.48
CA GLY A 108 9.04 6.41 -0.63
C GLY A 108 9.81 6.19 -1.93
N ASP A 109 9.51 6.99 -2.96
CA ASP A 109 10.07 6.83 -4.30
C ASP A 109 11.25 7.78 -4.63
N ASN A 110 11.78 8.53 -3.66
CA ASN A 110 12.98 9.35 -3.88
C ASN A 110 14.25 8.53 -3.66
N LYS A 111 14.99 8.24 -4.74
CA LYS A 111 16.22 7.43 -4.69
C LYS A 111 17.51 8.24 -4.67
N ARG A 112 17.52 9.41 -5.30
CA ARG A 112 18.73 10.23 -5.57
C ARG A 112 18.47 11.74 -5.59
N GLY A 113 17.22 12.17 -5.43
CA GLY A 113 16.83 13.57 -5.58
C GLY A 113 17.19 14.40 -4.36
N ARG A 114 17.62 15.65 -4.58
CA ARG A 114 17.84 16.64 -3.50
C ARG A 114 16.54 17.02 -2.80
N ASN A 115 15.45 17.13 -3.56
CA ASN A 115 14.11 17.41 -3.03
C ASN A 115 13.32 16.11 -2.89
N ILE A 116 12.91 15.78 -1.65
CA ILE A 116 12.15 14.58 -1.32
C ILE A 116 10.83 14.45 -2.11
N LEU A 117 10.22 15.56 -2.53
CA LEU A 117 8.94 15.55 -3.26
C LEU A 117 9.11 15.52 -4.78
N ASP A 118 10.30 15.79 -5.29
CA ASP A 118 10.54 15.84 -6.73
C ASP A 118 10.90 14.46 -7.28
N THR A 119 9.89 13.59 -7.35
CA THR A 119 10.02 12.23 -7.88
C THR A 119 9.26 12.09 -9.19
N LEU A 120 9.76 11.23 -10.09
CA LEU A 120 9.18 11.04 -11.44
C LEU A 120 7.73 10.57 -11.38
N LYS A 121 7.39 9.72 -10.41
CA LYS A 121 6.05 9.15 -10.22
C LYS A 121 5.26 9.84 -9.11
N LYS A 122 5.83 10.85 -8.47
CA LYS A 122 5.18 11.67 -7.43
C LYS A 122 4.71 10.85 -6.22
N GLY A 123 5.32 9.69 -5.97
CA GLY A 123 4.94 8.82 -4.85
C GLY A 123 5.10 9.50 -3.49
N ASN A 124 6.20 10.20 -3.26
CA ASN A 124 6.40 10.97 -2.04
C ASN A 124 5.40 12.11 -1.86
N MET A 125 4.88 12.71 -2.94
CA MET A 125 3.80 13.68 -2.85
C MET A 125 2.48 13.01 -2.43
N VAL A 126 2.20 11.82 -2.95
CA VAL A 126 1.02 11.03 -2.54
C VAL A 126 1.14 10.62 -1.07
N LEU A 127 2.28 10.09 -0.64
CA LEU A 127 2.53 9.77 0.77
C LEU A 127 2.33 11.01 1.64
N LYS A 128 3.02 12.11 1.33
CA LYS A 128 2.89 13.33 2.12
C LYS A 128 1.43 13.78 2.23
N GLY A 129 0.69 13.83 1.13
CA GLY A 129 -0.70 14.27 1.17
C GLY A 129 -1.62 13.35 1.98
N CYS A 130 -1.42 12.03 1.94
CA CYS A 130 -2.20 11.10 2.77
C CYS A 130 -1.97 11.34 4.27
N PHE A 131 -0.72 11.54 4.66
CA PHE A 131 -0.39 11.76 6.07
C PHE A 131 -0.67 13.19 6.53
N ASP A 132 -0.60 14.20 5.66
CA ASP A 132 -1.09 15.55 5.95
C ASP A 132 -2.61 15.52 6.21
N ALA A 133 -3.38 14.85 5.35
CA ALA A 133 -4.82 14.69 5.55
C ALA A 133 -5.14 13.94 6.85
N LEU A 134 -4.34 12.91 7.18
CA LEU A 134 -4.48 12.19 8.44
C LEU A 134 -4.23 13.12 9.63
N TYR A 135 -3.16 13.93 9.56
CA TYR A 135 -2.77 14.90 10.59
C TYR A 135 -3.87 15.94 10.83
N GLU A 136 -4.50 16.41 9.76
CA GLU A 136 -5.62 17.36 9.81
C GLU A 136 -6.95 16.71 10.24
N GLY A 137 -6.98 15.40 10.50
CA GLY A 137 -8.19 14.66 10.83
C GLY A 137 -9.14 14.45 9.65
N LYS A 138 -8.71 14.79 8.44
CA LYS A 138 -9.47 14.79 7.19
C LYS A 138 -9.40 13.44 6.47
N ARG A 139 -9.76 12.37 7.18
CA ARG A 139 -9.69 10.99 6.66
C ARG A 139 -10.56 10.78 5.42
N GLU A 140 -11.60 11.59 5.26
CA GLU A 140 -12.45 11.59 4.07
C GLU A 140 -11.73 11.96 2.77
N HIS A 141 -10.56 12.61 2.86
CA HIS A 141 -9.72 12.91 1.71
C HIS A 141 -8.66 11.83 1.43
N ILE A 142 -8.56 10.80 2.27
CA ILE A 142 -7.59 9.72 2.10
C ILE A 142 -8.26 8.60 1.29
N PRO A 143 -7.75 8.29 0.08
CA PRO A 143 -8.36 7.27 -0.77
C PRO A 143 -7.98 5.86 -0.29
N PRO A 144 -8.69 4.80 -0.73
CA PRO A 144 -8.34 3.42 -0.41
C PRO A 144 -6.92 3.08 -0.87
N ILE A 145 -6.19 2.32 -0.03
CA ILE A 145 -4.83 1.90 -0.30
C ILE A 145 -4.79 0.38 -0.36
N PHE A 146 -4.41 -0.18 -1.51
CA PHE A 146 -4.26 -1.62 -1.71
C PHE A 146 -2.78 -2.00 -1.67
N ILE A 147 -2.43 -2.99 -0.85
CA ILE A 147 -1.05 -3.48 -0.75
C ILE A 147 -0.92 -4.78 -1.55
N PHE A 148 0.07 -4.82 -2.42
CA PHE A 148 0.50 -6.01 -3.12
C PHE A 148 1.99 -6.24 -2.94
N ILE A 149 2.38 -7.51 -2.92
CA ILE A 149 3.79 -7.90 -2.98
C ILE A 149 4.07 -8.74 -4.20
N ARG A 150 5.35 -8.84 -4.58
CA ARG A 150 5.79 -9.76 -5.63
C ARG A 150 5.38 -11.20 -5.30
N GLY A 151 4.76 -11.87 -6.26
CA GLY A 151 4.49 -13.30 -6.21
C GLY A 151 5.68 -14.15 -6.64
N GLU A 152 5.54 -15.46 -6.49
CA GLU A 152 6.61 -16.46 -6.72
C GLU A 152 7.11 -16.54 -8.17
N SER A 153 6.29 -16.18 -9.17
CA SER A 153 6.63 -16.37 -10.58
C SER A 153 6.09 -15.25 -11.48
N GLY A 154 6.84 -14.99 -12.56
CA GLY A 154 6.49 -13.99 -13.57
C GLY A 154 6.28 -12.60 -12.97
N ARG A 155 5.16 -11.97 -13.36
CA ARG A 155 4.68 -10.70 -12.78
C ARG A 155 3.50 -10.91 -11.85
N GLY A 156 3.29 -12.14 -11.38
CA GLY A 156 2.25 -12.43 -10.41
C GLY A 156 2.45 -11.61 -9.13
N VAL A 157 1.35 -11.34 -8.44
CA VAL A 157 1.33 -10.53 -7.22
C VAL A 157 0.50 -11.20 -6.14
N VAL A 158 0.85 -10.99 -4.89
CA VAL A 158 0.06 -11.44 -3.74
C VAL A 158 -0.61 -10.24 -3.12
N PHE A 159 -1.94 -10.30 -2.96
CA PHE A 159 -2.67 -9.25 -2.26
C PHE A 159 -2.45 -9.35 -0.76
N LYS A 160 -2.04 -8.26 -0.11
CA LYS A 160 -1.74 -8.20 1.33
C LYS A 160 -2.74 -7.38 2.14
N GLY A 161 -3.68 -6.73 1.47
CA GLY A 161 -4.84 -6.13 2.11
C GLY A 161 -5.10 -4.68 1.76
N VAL A 162 -6.18 -4.19 2.33
CA VAL A 162 -6.52 -2.76 2.34
C VAL A 162 -5.87 -2.15 3.56
N ALA A 163 -5.19 -1.03 3.35
CA ALA A 163 -4.46 -0.35 4.40
C ALA A 163 -4.90 1.10 4.54
N VAL A 164 -4.55 1.66 5.70
CA VAL A 164 -4.78 3.06 6.07
C VAL A 164 -3.51 3.64 6.67
N PRO A 165 -3.21 4.94 6.45
CA PRO A 165 -2.01 5.55 7.00
C PRO A 165 -2.11 5.63 8.52
N GLY A 166 -0.97 5.44 9.20
CA GLY A 166 -0.88 5.47 10.66
C GLY A 166 -1.23 4.13 11.31
N ALA A 167 -1.26 4.16 12.65
CA ALA A 167 -1.56 3.01 13.48
C ALA A 167 -2.15 3.43 14.83
N SER A 168 -2.92 2.53 15.46
CA SER A 168 -3.43 2.74 16.80
C SER A 168 -2.29 2.91 17.80
N GLY A 169 -2.36 3.93 18.66
CA GLY A 169 -1.33 4.23 19.66
C GLY A 169 -0.02 4.79 19.11
N LEU A 170 0.14 4.91 17.79
CA LEU A 170 1.28 5.59 17.17
C LEU A 170 1.04 7.10 17.18
N ASN A 171 2.03 7.86 17.63
CA ASN A 171 2.01 9.31 17.45
C ASN A 171 1.99 9.61 15.94
N ILE A 172 0.98 10.36 15.50
CA ILE A 172 0.77 10.69 14.10
C ILE A 172 1.99 11.36 13.43
N ASN A 173 2.77 12.13 14.19
CA ASN A 173 4.00 12.75 13.70
C ASN A 173 5.11 11.73 13.39
N ASN A 174 5.01 10.53 13.95
CA ASN A 174 5.95 9.42 13.72
C ASN A 174 5.44 8.45 12.63
N ALA A 175 4.26 8.68 12.07
CA ALA A 175 3.65 7.81 11.08
C ALA A 175 4.22 8.01 9.66
N LEU A 176 4.76 9.21 9.39
CA LEU A 176 5.53 9.51 8.18
C LEU A 176 6.81 10.25 8.57
N VAL A 177 7.94 9.56 8.50
CA VAL A 177 9.24 10.13 8.91
C VAL A 177 10.16 10.28 7.70
N LYS A 178 11.00 11.32 7.72
CA LYS A 178 12.09 11.48 6.76
C LYS A 178 13.25 10.62 7.20
N VAL A 179 13.79 9.84 6.27
CA VAL A 179 14.95 8.98 6.47
C VAL A 179 15.97 9.26 5.38
N GLU A 180 17.25 9.19 5.73
CA GLU A 180 18.29 9.17 4.72
C GLU A 180 18.46 7.72 4.23
N MET A 181 18.50 7.54 2.91
CA MET A 181 18.76 6.24 2.29
C MET A 181 19.95 6.38 1.34
N ILE A 182 20.75 5.33 1.26
CA ILE A 182 21.91 5.26 0.35
C ILE A 182 21.57 4.29 -0.78
N HIS A 183 21.62 4.78 -2.02
CA HIS A 183 21.38 3.98 -3.22
C HIS A 183 22.47 4.23 -4.25
N GLU A 184 23.20 3.18 -4.65
CA GLU A 184 24.35 3.28 -5.57
C GLU A 184 25.40 4.31 -5.12
N GLY A 185 25.67 4.39 -3.82
CA GLY A 185 26.66 5.31 -3.24
C GLY A 185 26.18 6.75 -3.06
N GLU A 186 24.94 7.07 -3.45
CA GLU A 186 24.35 8.40 -3.26
C GLU A 186 23.35 8.40 -2.11
N ALA A 187 23.48 9.36 -1.19
CA ALA A 187 22.54 9.58 -0.11
C ALA A 187 21.41 10.53 -0.56
N ALA A 188 20.16 10.18 -0.24
CA ALA A 188 19.00 11.02 -0.48
C ALA A 188 17.98 10.91 0.65
N LEU A 189 17.30 12.02 0.96
CA LEU A 189 16.16 12.02 1.87
C LEU A 189 14.95 11.37 1.20
N ASN A 190 14.35 10.41 1.90
CA ASN A 190 13.13 9.73 1.48
C ASN A 190 12.14 9.62 2.64
N TYR A 191 10.92 9.17 2.35
CA TYR A 191 9.94 8.88 3.38
C TYR A 191 10.00 7.42 3.83
N LYS A 192 9.76 7.19 5.12
CA LYS A 192 9.33 5.91 5.68
C LYS A 192 7.93 6.11 6.27
N ALA A 193 6.97 5.38 5.73
CA ALA A 193 5.55 5.49 6.03
C ALA A 193 5.05 4.22 6.73
N THR A 194 4.27 4.40 7.80
CA THR A 194 3.64 3.30 8.54
C THR A 194 2.18 3.21 8.15
N PHE A 195 1.75 2.02 7.72
CA PHE A 195 0.36 1.72 7.38
C PHE A 195 -0.18 0.60 8.26
N THR A 196 -1.45 0.70 8.66
CA THR A 196 -2.20 -0.41 9.27
C THR A 196 -2.96 -1.15 8.20
N ILE A 197 -2.79 -2.47 8.13
CA ILE A 197 -3.61 -3.37 7.32
C ILE A 197 -4.90 -3.64 8.09
N LEU A 198 -6.04 -3.25 7.52
CA LEU A 198 -7.34 -3.42 8.15
C LEU A 198 -7.78 -4.89 8.15
N ASP A 199 -8.61 -5.27 9.13
CA ASP A 199 -9.28 -6.58 9.18
C ASP A 199 -10.34 -6.68 8.07
N ILE A 200 -9.86 -6.88 6.85
CA ILE A 200 -10.60 -7.06 5.60
C ILE A 200 -9.98 -8.26 4.89
N ARG A 201 -10.50 -9.45 5.18
CA ARG A 201 -9.96 -10.71 4.62
C ARG A 201 -10.23 -10.88 3.13
N SER A 202 -11.36 -10.35 2.67
CA SER A 202 -11.75 -10.32 1.26
C SER A 202 -12.37 -8.96 0.95
N VAL A 203 -11.93 -8.39 -0.17
CA VAL A 203 -12.53 -7.23 -0.81
C VAL A 203 -13.35 -7.76 -1.98
N SER A 204 -14.66 -7.50 -1.98
CA SER A 204 -15.53 -7.94 -3.06
C SER A 204 -15.18 -7.24 -4.37
N ARG A 205 -15.36 -7.95 -5.49
CA ARG A 205 -15.27 -7.39 -6.84
C ARG A 205 -16.15 -6.15 -6.98
N ARG A 206 -17.37 -6.20 -6.42
CA ARG A 206 -18.32 -5.07 -6.42
C ARG A 206 -17.73 -3.81 -5.78
N TRP A 207 -17.06 -3.91 -4.63
CA TRP A 207 -16.44 -2.72 -4.03
C TRP A 207 -15.24 -2.23 -4.85
N VAL A 208 -14.48 -3.13 -5.48
CA VAL A 208 -13.43 -2.67 -6.40
C VAL A 208 -14.03 -1.93 -7.59
N ASP A 209 -15.14 -2.41 -8.15
CA ASP A 209 -15.82 -1.73 -9.26
C ASP A 209 -16.39 -0.37 -8.81
N ASP A 210 -16.93 -0.29 -7.60
CA ASP A 210 -17.34 0.97 -6.95
C ASP A 210 -16.15 1.95 -6.85
N VAL A 211 -14.99 1.48 -6.37
CA VAL A 211 -13.74 2.25 -6.31
C VAL A 211 -13.29 2.70 -7.71
N LEU A 212 -13.38 1.83 -8.71
CA LEU A 212 -13.07 2.14 -10.10
C LEU A 212 -14.07 3.12 -10.73
N SER A 213 -15.28 3.24 -10.20
CA SER A 213 -16.27 4.25 -10.61
C SER A 213 -16.09 5.60 -9.89
N GLY A 214 -15.17 5.68 -8.92
CA GLY A 214 -14.94 6.87 -8.10
C GLY A 214 -15.87 6.97 -6.89
N ASN A 215 -16.71 5.98 -6.62
CA ASN A 215 -17.61 5.95 -5.47
C ASN A 215 -17.14 4.91 -4.44
N ILE A 216 -16.47 5.35 -3.38
CA ILE A 216 -15.83 4.43 -2.42
C ILE A 216 -16.64 4.18 -1.14
N MET A 217 -17.76 4.88 -0.96
CA MET A 217 -18.68 4.77 0.18
C MET A 217 -20.06 4.30 -0.28
N THR A 218 -20.19 2.99 -0.49
CA THR A 218 -21.39 2.30 -0.98
C THR A 218 -21.82 1.23 0.01
N GLU A 219 -22.89 0.51 -0.30
CA GLU A 219 -23.27 -0.72 0.42
C GLU A 219 -22.20 -1.84 0.35
N ASN A 220 -21.30 -1.80 -0.62
CA ASN A 220 -20.23 -2.79 -0.76
C ASN A 220 -18.96 -2.42 0.04
N THR A 221 -18.88 -1.21 0.62
CA THR A 221 -17.71 -0.75 1.36
C THR A 221 -17.45 -1.62 2.59
N PRO A 222 -16.22 -2.14 2.78
CA PRO A 222 -15.87 -2.89 3.98
C PRO A 222 -16.11 -2.06 5.24
N GLU A 223 -16.83 -2.65 6.21
CA GLU A 223 -17.24 -1.96 7.44
C GLU A 223 -16.04 -1.41 8.23
N THR A 224 -14.92 -2.13 8.26
CA THR A 224 -13.70 -1.68 8.95
C THR A 224 -13.05 -0.48 8.27
N PHE A 225 -13.11 -0.37 6.94
CA PHE A 225 -12.65 0.82 6.21
C PHE A 225 -13.57 2.01 6.47
N LYS A 226 -14.89 1.79 6.42
CA LYS A 226 -15.91 2.81 6.75
C LYS A 226 -15.71 3.34 8.17
N LEU A 227 -15.56 2.45 9.15
CA LEU A 227 -15.35 2.81 10.55
C LEU A 227 -14.07 3.61 10.76
N TRP A 228 -12.97 3.22 10.11
CA TRP A 228 -11.73 4.01 10.16
C TRP A 228 -11.93 5.40 9.57
N ARG A 229 -12.55 5.49 8.39
CA ARG A 229 -12.75 6.77 7.71
C ARG A 229 -13.58 7.72 8.55
N GLU A 230 -14.74 7.27 9.02
CA GLU A 230 -15.70 8.09 9.76
C GLU A 230 -15.24 8.39 11.19
N LYS A 231 -14.68 7.40 11.90
CA LYS A 231 -14.44 7.49 13.35
C LYS A 231 -12.97 7.45 13.76
N GLY A 232 -12.06 7.21 12.82
CA GLY A 232 -10.62 7.10 13.11
C GLY A 232 -10.24 5.83 13.88
N VAL A 233 -11.12 4.82 13.92
CA VAL A 233 -10.87 3.56 14.62
C VAL A 233 -10.04 2.65 13.73
N TYR A 234 -8.84 2.31 14.20
CA TYR A 234 -8.01 1.28 13.56
C TYR A 234 -8.44 -0.10 14.03
N THR A 235 -8.82 -0.97 13.10
CA THR A 235 -9.09 -2.39 13.35
C THR A 235 -8.10 -3.22 12.54
N PRO A 236 -6.90 -3.52 13.09
CA PRO A 236 -5.86 -4.25 12.37
C PRO A 236 -6.27 -5.70 12.09
N LEU A 237 -5.86 -6.24 10.95
CA LEU A 237 -6.04 -7.65 10.60
C LEU A 237 -5.46 -8.53 11.71
N LYS A 238 -6.23 -9.50 12.22
CA LYS A 238 -5.70 -10.45 13.20
C LYS A 238 -4.91 -11.55 12.46
N PRO A 239 -3.71 -11.93 12.94
CA PRO A 239 -2.93 -13.04 12.38
C PRO A 239 -3.72 -14.35 12.28
#